data_AF-A0A2V9Q3L1-F1
#
_entry.id   AF-A0A2V9Q3L1-F1
#
_cell.length_a   1.000
_cell.length_b   1.000
_cell.length_c   1.000
_cell.angle_alpha   90.00
_cell.angle_beta   90.00
_cell.angle_gamma   90.00
#
_symmetry.space_group_name_H-M   'P 1'
#
loop_
_entity.id
_entity.type
_entity.pdbx_description
1 polymer ?
#
loop_
_entity_poly.entity_id
_entity_poly.type
_entity_poly.pdbx_seq_one_letter_code
_entity_poly.pdbx_strand_id
1 'polypeptide(L)'
;MQDRYGPSLPLRVIENAGQAVSLAFGLPFYNYTGVLIGATAIPVWNESINELPIHFGMSGLSSAVGMLELMGHRKSRALQWLGLGAGIFECMEELRIETHRLECLDPLRNGASGAVVRVGGVLSGPVSLGLRVLSFLSRGEQARDLRKWAAISAIAGSLITRFGWLHAGDVSAQDWREPLRIPHPSKSEIESHSE
;
A
#
# COMPACT_ATOMS: atom_id res chain seq x y z
N MET A 1 -29.22 2.83 2.70
CA MET A 1 -30.25 2.41 1.73
C MET A 1 -31.22 1.33 2.25
N GLN A 2 -31.00 0.79 3.45
CA GLN A 2 -31.80 -0.31 4.03
C GLN A 2 -33.19 0.09 4.56
N ASP A 3 -33.45 1.36 4.88
CA ASP A 3 -34.72 1.77 5.52
C ASP A 3 -35.89 2.02 4.56
N ARG A 4 -35.66 2.08 3.24
CA ARG A 4 -36.72 2.47 2.28
C ARG A 4 -37.44 1.30 1.62
N TYR A 5 -36.85 0.11 1.62
CA TYR A 5 -37.44 -1.09 1.05
C TYR A 5 -37.56 -2.11 2.18
N GLY A 6 -38.79 -2.47 2.56
CA GLY A 6 -39.05 -3.51 3.55
C GLY A 6 -38.37 -4.85 3.19
N PRO A 7 -38.39 -5.84 4.10
CA PRO A 7 -37.64 -7.09 3.99
C PRO A 7 -38.22 -8.01 2.92
N SER A 8 -38.06 -7.64 1.65
CA SER A 8 -38.38 -8.52 0.53
C SER A 8 -37.23 -9.50 0.36
N LEU A 9 -37.51 -10.78 0.66
CA LEU A 9 -36.61 -11.91 0.44
C LEU A 9 -35.87 -11.89 -0.92
N PRO A 10 -36.52 -11.57 -2.07
CA PRO A 10 -35.80 -11.56 -3.35
C PRO A 10 -34.69 -10.49 -3.41
N LEU A 11 -34.91 -9.30 -2.84
CA LEU A 11 -33.90 -8.23 -2.81
C LEU A 11 -32.69 -8.63 -1.96
N ARG A 12 -32.90 -9.28 -0.82
CA ARG A 12 -31.79 -9.79 0.03
C ARG A 12 -30.98 -10.88 -0.65
N VAL A 13 -31.62 -11.79 -1.39
CA VAL A 13 -30.91 -12.84 -2.12
C VAL A 13 -30.05 -12.23 -3.23
N ILE A 14 -30.60 -11.26 -3.98
CA ILE A 14 -29.85 -10.55 -5.01
C ILE A 14 -28.70 -9.72 -4.40
N GLU A 15 -28.93 -9.05 -3.26
CA GLU A 15 -27.90 -8.30 -2.54
C GLU A 15 -26.76 -9.21 -2.06
N ASN A 16 -27.09 -10.33 -1.41
CA ASN A 16 -26.09 -11.29 -0.91
C ASN A 16 -25.33 -11.96 -2.06
N ALA A 17 -26.02 -12.30 -3.15
CA ALA A 17 -25.38 -12.83 -4.35
C ALA A 17 -24.43 -11.80 -4.97
N GLY A 18 -24.86 -10.52 -5.07
CA GLY A 18 -24.03 -9.43 -5.54
C GLY A 18 -22.79 -9.19 -4.68
N GLN A 19 -22.93 -9.28 -3.35
CA GLN A 19 -21.81 -9.20 -2.41
C GLN A 19 -20.85 -10.39 -2.57
N ALA A 20 -21.36 -11.61 -2.72
CA ALA A 20 -20.55 -12.80 -2.93
C ALA A 20 -19.76 -12.75 -4.24
N VAL A 21 -20.41 -12.32 -5.33
CA VAL A 21 -19.75 -12.09 -6.63
C VAL A 21 -18.70 -10.98 -6.52
N SER A 22 -19.02 -9.86 -5.87
CA SER A 22 -18.04 -8.78 -5.65
C SER A 22 -16.85 -9.23 -4.82
N LEU A 23 -17.06 -10.08 -3.81
CA LEU A 23 -15.96 -10.64 -3.02
C LEU A 23 -15.09 -11.57 -3.89
N ALA A 24 -15.71 -12.47 -4.64
CA ALA A 24 -15.02 -13.47 -5.45
C ALA A 24 -14.17 -12.84 -6.58
N PHE A 25 -14.70 -11.83 -7.26
CA PHE A 25 -13.98 -11.15 -8.34
C PHE A 25 -13.11 -9.98 -7.85
N GLY A 26 -13.53 -9.29 -6.79
CA GLY A 26 -12.82 -8.14 -6.25
C GLY A 26 -11.43 -8.51 -5.74
N LEU A 27 -11.33 -9.60 -4.95
CA LEU A 27 -10.08 -10.07 -4.35
C LEU A 27 -8.93 -10.27 -5.35
N PRO A 28 -9.07 -11.08 -6.42
CA PRO A 28 -8.02 -11.23 -7.41
C PRO A 28 -7.79 -9.93 -8.22
N PHE A 29 -8.86 -9.17 -8.50
CA PHE A 29 -8.79 -7.98 -9.35
C PHE A 29 -8.16 -6.76 -8.69
N TYR A 30 -8.04 -6.69 -7.37
CA TYR A 30 -7.34 -5.56 -6.74
C TYR A 30 -5.83 -5.82 -6.55
N ASN A 31 -5.38 -7.07 -6.63
CA ASN A 31 -3.97 -7.46 -6.44
C ASN A 31 -3.20 -7.67 -7.75
N TYR A 32 -3.89 -7.87 -8.88
CA TYR A 32 -3.23 -8.27 -10.14
C TYR A 32 -2.17 -7.28 -10.60
N THR A 33 -2.31 -5.99 -10.29
CA THR A 33 -1.32 -4.97 -10.67
C THR A 33 0.04 -5.26 -10.04
N GLY A 34 0.08 -5.66 -8.76
CA GLY A 34 1.33 -6.04 -8.11
C GLY A 34 1.96 -7.27 -8.76
N VAL A 35 1.15 -8.25 -9.18
CA VAL A 35 1.63 -9.44 -9.91
C VAL A 35 2.21 -9.07 -11.26
N LEU A 36 1.52 -8.23 -12.04
CA LEU A 36 1.99 -7.80 -13.36
C LEU A 36 3.29 -7.02 -13.28
N ILE A 37 3.43 -6.14 -12.29
CA ILE A 37 4.66 -5.37 -12.05
C ILE A 37 5.80 -6.32 -11.62
N GLY A 38 5.54 -7.24 -10.68
CA GLY A 38 6.54 -8.19 -10.20
C GLY A 38 7.01 -9.19 -11.26
N ALA A 39 6.16 -9.54 -12.23
CA ALA A 39 6.50 -10.48 -13.30
C ALA A 39 7.30 -9.86 -14.47
N THR A 40 7.87 -8.65 -14.28
CA THR A 40 8.68 -7.96 -15.30
C THR A 40 10.17 -8.31 -15.17
N ALA A 41 10.96 -7.91 -16.16
CA ALA A 41 12.43 -8.03 -16.13
C ALA A 41 13.13 -6.91 -15.32
N ILE A 42 12.37 -6.02 -14.68
CA ILE A 42 12.93 -4.91 -13.90
C ILE A 42 13.40 -5.48 -12.55
N PRO A 43 14.70 -5.36 -12.21
CA PRO A 43 15.30 -6.07 -11.08
C PRO A 43 14.59 -5.82 -9.75
N VAL A 44 14.36 -4.54 -9.44
CA VAL A 44 13.67 -4.11 -8.21
C VAL A 44 12.28 -4.74 -8.06
N TRP A 45 11.54 -4.90 -9.16
CA TRP A 45 10.18 -5.47 -9.14
C TRP A 45 10.21 -6.99 -9.13
N ASN A 46 11.10 -7.60 -9.90
CA ASN A 46 11.22 -9.04 -10.00
C ASN A 46 11.66 -9.67 -8.67
N GLU A 47 12.64 -9.07 -8.00
CA GLU A 47 13.12 -9.52 -6.70
C GLU A 47 12.05 -9.33 -5.60
N SER A 48 11.08 -8.44 -5.80
CA SER A 48 9.94 -8.19 -4.89
C SER A 48 8.61 -8.84 -5.32
N ILE A 49 8.64 -9.83 -6.22
CA ILE A 49 7.43 -10.49 -6.77
C ILE A 49 6.51 -11.10 -5.71
N ASN A 50 7.07 -11.54 -4.57
CA ASN A 50 6.30 -12.12 -3.47
C ASN A 50 5.62 -11.05 -2.59
N GLU A 51 6.11 -9.82 -2.62
CA GLU A 51 5.67 -8.74 -1.72
C GLU A 51 4.76 -7.74 -2.45
N LEU A 52 5.07 -7.41 -3.70
CA LEU A 52 4.32 -6.47 -4.53
C LEU A 52 2.80 -6.75 -4.60
N PRO A 53 2.32 -8.00 -4.81
CA PRO A 53 0.89 -8.29 -4.83
C PRO A 53 0.23 -7.97 -3.49
N ILE A 54 0.89 -8.29 -2.38
CA ILE A 54 0.38 -8.04 -1.03
C ILE A 54 0.36 -6.53 -0.76
N HIS A 55 1.43 -5.82 -1.14
CA HIS A 55 1.55 -4.37 -0.99
C HIS A 55 0.43 -3.63 -1.74
N PHE A 56 0.29 -3.86 -3.06
CA PHE A 56 -0.79 -3.27 -3.86
C PHE A 56 -2.16 -3.62 -3.30
N GLY A 57 -2.26 -4.82 -2.75
CA GLY A 57 -3.44 -5.32 -2.12
C GLY A 57 -3.91 -4.52 -0.91
N MET A 58 -3.02 -4.41 0.06
CA MET A 58 -3.27 -3.74 1.32
C MET A 58 -3.41 -2.22 1.12
N SER A 59 -2.62 -1.64 0.22
CA SER A 59 -2.77 -0.24 -0.22
C SER A 59 -4.14 -0.01 -0.87
N GLY A 60 -4.62 -0.96 -1.69
CA GLY A 60 -5.95 -0.92 -2.30
C GLY A 60 -7.07 -0.98 -1.27
N LEU A 61 -6.97 -1.91 -0.31
CA LEU A 61 -7.89 -2.03 0.80
C LEU A 61 -7.93 -0.74 1.64
N SER A 62 -6.76 -0.20 2.00
CA SER A 62 -6.62 1.05 2.76
C SER A 62 -7.29 2.22 2.06
N SER A 63 -7.09 2.33 0.74
CA SER A 63 -7.69 3.38 -0.10
C SER A 63 -9.21 3.24 -0.20
N ALA A 64 -9.70 2.01 -0.39
CA ALA A 64 -11.14 1.73 -0.44
C ALA A 64 -11.82 2.04 0.89
N VAL A 65 -11.19 1.65 2.01
CA VAL A 65 -11.66 1.99 3.35
C VAL A 65 -11.73 3.50 3.54
N GLY A 66 -10.65 4.21 3.21
CA GLY A 66 -10.59 5.67 3.30
C GLY A 66 -11.69 6.34 2.46
N MET A 67 -11.91 5.87 1.23
CA MET A 67 -12.93 6.42 0.34
C MET A 67 -14.33 6.23 0.92
N LEU A 68 -14.65 5.03 1.40
CA LEU A 68 -15.94 4.74 2.03
C LEU A 68 -16.17 5.58 3.30
N GLU A 69 -15.11 5.82 4.08
CA GLU A 69 -15.15 6.72 5.23
C GLU A 69 -15.43 8.17 4.81
N LEU A 70 -14.79 8.66 3.74
CA LEU A 70 -15.04 10.01 3.22
C LEU A 70 -16.46 10.18 2.69
N MET A 71 -17.02 9.15 2.04
CA MET A 71 -18.41 9.08 1.57
C MET A 71 -19.44 9.00 2.71
N GLY A 72 -19.02 8.89 3.97
CA GLY A 72 -19.91 8.97 5.13
C GLY A 72 -20.19 7.64 5.84
N HIS A 73 -19.61 6.51 5.40
CA HIS A 73 -19.81 5.19 6.01
C HIS A 73 -19.02 4.96 7.32
N ARG A 74 -18.67 6.03 8.04
CA ARG A 74 -17.72 6.04 9.18
C ARG A 74 -18.21 5.26 10.41
N LYS A 75 -19.52 5.06 10.54
CA LYS A 75 -20.13 4.35 11.69
C LYS A 75 -19.99 2.82 11.60
N SER A 76 -19.56 2.28 10.46
CA SER A 76 -19.38 0.83 10.30
C SER A 76 -18.21 0.32 11.14
N ARG A 77 -18.47 -0.62 12.06
CA ARG A 77 -17.44 -1.29 12.87
C ARG A 77 -16.55 -2.19 12.02
N ALA A 78 -17.06 -2.79 10.95
CA ALA A 78 -16.25 -3.58 10.01
C ALA A 78 -15.22 -2.69 9.31
N LEU A 79 -15.65 -1.51 8.85
CA LEU A 79 -14.78 -0.55 8.16
C LEU A 79 -13.68 0.00 9.09
N GLN A 80 -13.99 0.13 10.39
CA GLN A 80 -13.03 0.49 11.44
C GLN A 80 -11.92 -0.54 11.58
N TRP A 81 -12.28 -1.80 11.72
CA TRP A 81 -11.31 -2.90 11.85
C TRP A 81 -10.47 -3.07 10.59
N LEU A 82 -11.09 -2.98 9.41
CA LEU A 82 -10.36 -3.05 8.14
C LEU A 82 -9.36 -1.89 8.01
N GLY A 83 -9.75 -0.66 8.36
CA GLY A 83 -8.85 0.49 8.32
C GLY A 83 -7.71 0.40 9.33
N LEU A 84 -7.97 -0.15 10.52
CA LEU A 84 -6.93 -0.37 11.53
C LEU A 84 -5.96 -1.48 11.09
N GLY A 85 -6.48 -2.60 10.59
CA GLY A 85 -5.68 -3.70 10.08
C GLY A 85 -4.82 -3.28 8.88
N ALA A 86 -5.37 -2.50 7.96
CA ALA A 86 -4.61 -1.93 6.85
C ALA A 86 -3.49 -0.99 7.34
N GLY A 87 -3.77 -0.09 8.30
CA GLY A 87 -2.75 0.80 8.86
C GLY A 87 -1.63 0.06 9.61
N ILE A 88 -1.96 -1.02 10.33
CA ILE A 88 -0.95 -1.89 10.97
C ILE A 88 -0.06 -2.56 9.91
N PHE A 89 -0.66 -3.11 8.86
CA PHE A 89 0.09 -3.76 7.80
C PHE A 89 1.05 -2.79 7.10
N GLU A 90 0.57 -1.60 6.72
CA GLU A 90 1.40 -0.56 6.10
C GLU A 90 2.56 -0.14 7.01
N CYS A 91 2.34 -0.08 8.34
CA CYS A 91 3.40 0.20 9.30
C CYS A 91 4.43 -0.94 9.41
N MET A 92 4.00 -2.20 9.32
CA MET A 92 4.91 -3.35 9.29
C MET A 92 5.74 -3.39 8.01
N GLU A 93 5.12 -3.03 6.89
CA GLU A 93 5.79 -2.94 5.58
C GLU A 93 6.91 -1.89 5.60
N GLU A 94 6.65 -0.68 6.14
CA GLU A 94 7.66 0.36 6.32
C GLU A 94 8.88 -0.16 7.10
N LEU A 95 8.62 -0.80 8.25
CA LEU A 95 9.68 -1.36 9.11
C LEU A 95 10.46 -2.46 8.39
N ARG A 96 9.79 -3.27 7.57
CA ARG A 96 10.43 -4.31 6.77
C ARG A 96 11.34 -3.70 5.70
N ILE A 97 10.86 -2.70 4.95
CA ILE A 97 11.66 -1.99 3.95
C ILE A 97 12.90 -1.36 4.59
N GLU A 98 12.79 -0.82 5.81
CA GLU A 98 13.91 -0.25 6.57
C GLU A 98 14.87 -1.31 7.17
N THR A 99 14.40 -2.54 7.39
CA THR A 99 15.21 -3.62 7.98
C THR A 99 15.88 -4.54 6.94
N HIS A 100 15.23 -4.84 5.82
CA HIS A 100 15.78 -5.71 4.77
C HIS A 100 16.80 -4.98 3.88
N ARG A 101 18.08 -5.31 4.04
CA ARG A 101 19.22 -4.78 3.28
C ARG A 101 19.59 -5.72 2.13
N LEU A 102 18.83 -5.69 1.04
CA LEU A 102 19.28 -6.27 -0.23
C LEU A 102 19.81 -5.15 -1.11
N GLU A 103 20.95 -5.36 -1.77
CA GLU A 103 21.57 -4.37 -2.67
C GLU A 103 20.65 -4.02 -3.85
N CYS A 104 19.83 -4.96 -4.32
CA CYS A 104 18.83 -4.69 -5.36
C CYS A 104 17.66 -3.80 -4.89
N LEU A 105 17.49 -3.55 -3.59
CA LEU A 105 16.46 -2.66 -3.04
C LEU A 105 17.03 -1.26 -2.74
N ASP A 106 18.29 -0.99 -3.08
CA ASP A 106 18.92 0.30 -2.82
C ASP A 106 18.18 1.49 -3.49
N PRO A 107 17.59 1.34 -4.70
CA PRO A 107 16.71 2.36 -5.28
C PRO A 107 15.44 2.65 -4.47
N LEU A 108 14.95 1.71 -3.65
CA LEU A 108 13.83 1.95 -2.73
C LEU A 108 14.27 2.68 -1.44
N ARG A 109 15.57 2.78 -1.16
CA ARG A 109 16.10 3.34 0.10
C ARG A 109 16.83 4.65 -0.08
N ASN A 110 17.62 4.76 -1.14
CA ASN A 110 18.53 5.85 -1.41
C ASN A 110 18.02 6.70 -2.58
N GLY A 111 18.37 7.99 -2.57
CA GLY A 111 17.97 8.93 -3.61
C GLY A 111 16.52 9.42 -3.53
N ALA A 112 16.06 10.04 -4.62
CA ALA A 112 14.74 10.66 -4.67
C ALA A 112 13.58 9.64 -4.58
N SER A 113 13.74 8.46 -5.18
CA SER A 113 12.79 7.35 -5.11
C SER A 113 12.59 6.84 -3.69
N GLY A 114 13.66 6.64 -2.92
CA GLY A 114 13.56 6.22 -1.53
C GLY A 114 12.89 7.26 -0.63
N ALA A 115 13.12 8.56 -0.88
CA ALA A 115 12.42 9.62 -0.19
C ALA A 115 10.90 9.60 -0.46
N VAL A 116 10.50 9.36 -1.72
CA VAL A 116 9.08 9.25 -2.11
C VAL A 116 8.43 8.03 -1.44
N VAL A 117 9.08 6.86 -1.49
CA VAL A 117 8.57 5.62 -0.85
C VAL A 117 8.40 5.83 0.65
N ARG A 118 9.39 6.43 1.32
CA ARG A 118 9.34 6.70 2.78
C ARG A 118 8.25 7.70 3.14
N VAL A 119 8.10 8.79 2.37
CA VAL A 119 7.01 9.75 2.61
C VAL A 119 5.65 9.08 2.42
N GLY A 120 5.49 8.28 1.37
CA GLY A 120 4.24 7.56 1.09
C GLY A 120 3.89 6.56 2.19
N GLY A 121 4.86 5.76 2.62
CA GLY A 121 4.63 4.73 3.62
C GLY A 121 4.41 5.32 5.02
N VAL A 122 5.11 6.39 5.41
CA VAL A 122 4.86 7.11 6.67
C VAL A 122 3.41 7.64 6.69
N LEU A 123 2.94 8.14 5.56
CA LEU A 123 1.59 8.69 5.41
C LEU A 123 0.51 7.59 5.38
N SER A 124 0.78 6.43 4.77
CA SER A 124 -0.16 5.30 4.69
C SER A 124 -0.21 4.46 5.98
N GLY A 125 0.91 4.28 6.68
CA GLY A 125 1.03 3.46 7.88
C GLY A 125 0.95 4.27 9.18
N PRO A 126 2.08 4.75 9.73
CA PRO A 126 2.15 5.41 11.04
C PRO A 126 1.19 6.58 11.22
N VAL A 127 1.11 7.50 10.25
CA VAL A 127 0.26 8.69 10.35
C VAL A 127 -1.21 8.30 10.29
N SER A 128 -1.60 7.47 9.32
CA SER A 128 -2.99 7.04 9.18
C SER A 128 -3.45 6.22 10.40
N LEU A 129 -2.60 5.31 10.89
CA LEU A 129 -2.86 4.47 12.06
C LEU A 129 -2.97 5.31 13.33
N GLY A 130 -2.03 6.24 13.54
CA GLY A 130 -2.04 7.16 14.67
C GLY A 130 -3.30 8.02 14.71
N LEU A 131 -3.70 8.58 13.56
CA LEU A 131 -4.95 9.35 13.45
C LEU A 131 -6.19 8.47 13.71
N ARG A 132 -6.20 7.21 13.26
CA ARG A 132 -7.27 6.24 13.56
C ARG A 132 -7.36 5.95 15.06
N VAL A 133 -6.24 5.63 15.71
CA VAL A 133 -6.19 5.37 17.16
C VAL A 133 -6.64 6.60 17.95
N LEU A 134 -6.16 7.79 17.58
CA LEU A 134 -6.56 9.04 18.24
C LEU A 134 -8.06 9.34 18.05
N SER A 135 -8.62 8.98 16.89
CA SER A 135 -10.05 9.12 16.65
C SER A 135 -10.90 8.22 17.56
N PHE A 136 -10.39 7.06 17.99
CA PHE A 136 -11.07 6.18 18.95
C PHE A 136 -11.03 6.72 20.38
N LEU A 137 -9.96 7.43 20.75
CA LEU A 137 -9.81 8.05 22.06
C LEU A 137 -10.58 9.38 22.19
N SER A 138 -10.80 10.06 21.06
CA SER A 138 -11.52 11.32 20.98
C SER A 138 -13.05 11.13 20.93
N ARG A 139 -13.82 12.19 21.21
CA ARG A 139 -15.29 12.17 21.18
C ARG A 139 -15.85 13.30 20.29
N GLY A 140 -17.06 13.10 19.79
CA GLY A 140 -17.80 14.14 19.07
C GLY A 140 -17.23 14.49 17.70
N GLU A 141 -17.16 15.78 17.38
CA GLU A 141 -16.73 16.29 16.07
C GLU A 141 -15.24 16.04 15.79
N GLN A 142 -14.41 16.14 16.82
CA GLN A 142 -12.96 15.92 16.71
C GLN A 142 -12.65 14.49 16.21
N ALA A 143 -13.36 13.48 16.72
CA ALA A 143 -13.21 12.10 16.24
C ALA A 143 -13.60 11.96 14.76
N ARG A 144 -14.59 12.73 14.29
CA ARG A 144 -15.03 12.70 12.89
C ARG A 144 -13.99 13.34 11.97
N ASP A 145 -13.33 14.41 12.41
CA ASP A 145 -12.30 15.10 11.62
C ASP A 145 -10.98 14.33 11.59
N LEU A 146 -10.52 13.82 12.73
CA LEU A 146 -9.34 12.94 12.78
C LEU A 146 -9.49 11.76 11.83
N ARG A 147 -10.71 11.20 11.74
CA ARG A 147 -10.99 10.10 10.84
C ARG A 147 -11.04 10.49 9.36
N LYS A 148 -11.49 11.70 9.03
CA LYS A 148 -11.35 12.23 7.66
C LYS A 148 -9.88 12.35 7.29
N TRP A 149 -9.08 12.94 8.18
CA TRP A 149 -7.65 13.09 7.97
C TRP A 149 -6.93 11.75 7.85
N ALA A 150 -7.30 10.77 8.68
CA ALA A 150 -6.78 9.40 8.56
C ALA A 150 -7.09 8.78 7.19
N ALA A 151 -8.31 8.95 6.70
CA ALA A 151 -8.72 8.45 5.39
C ALA A 151 -7.98 9.15 4.24
N ILE A 152 -7.83 10.47 4.30
CA ILE A 152 -7.08 11.25 3.30
C ILE A 152 -5.60 10.84 3.30
N SER A 153 -5.01 10.75 4.49
CA SER A 153 -3.63 10.31 4.69
C SER A 153 -3.41 8.91 4.11
N ALA A 154 -4.29 7.96 4.41
CA ALA A 154 -4.21 6.60 3.88
C ALA A 154 -4.25 6.55 2.35
N ILE A 155 -5.19 7.28 1.72
CA ILE A 155 -5.32 7.34 0.26
C ILE A 155 -4.10 8.02 -0.36
N ALA A 156 -3.68 9.16 0.17
CA ALA A 156 -2.53 9.91 -0.34
C ALA A 156 -1.24 9.09 -0.20
N GLY A 157 -1.03 8.46 0.96
CA GLY A 157 0.12 7.61 1.22
C GLY A 157 0.18 6.46 0.23
N SER A 158 -0.92 5.70 0.10
CA SER A 158 -1.09 4.62 -0.88
C SER A 158 -0.76 5.04 -2.33
N LEU A 159 -1.19 6.23 -2.74
CA LEU A 159 -0.88 6.75 -4.07
C LEU A 159 0.62 7.05 -4.22
N ILE A 160 1.21 7.71 -3.22
CA ILE A 160 2.63 8.07 -3.20
C ILE A 160 3.52 6.82 -3.19
N THR A 161 3.22 5.79 -2.39
CA THR A 161 4.01 4.54 -2.37
C THR A 161 3.97 3.84 -3.71
N ARG A 162 2.81 3.78 -4.38
CA ARG A 162 2.69 3.20 -5.73
C ARG A 162 3.56 3.95 -6.75
N PHE A 163 3.55 5.28 -6.72
CA PHE A 163 4.45 6.07 -7.58
C PHE A 163 5.93 5.89 -7.21
N GLY A 164 6.24 5.75 -5.91
CA GLY A 164 7.57 5.44 -5.43
C GLY A 164 8.10 4.12 -5.98
N TRP A 165 7.28 3.07 -5.97
CA TRP A 165 7.61 1.77 -6.59
C TRP A 165 7.86 1.89 -8.10
N LEU A 166 7.03 2.65 -8.81
CA LEU A 166 7.22 2.89 -10.25
C LEU A 166 8.53 3.62 -10.54
N HIS A 167 8.82 4.68 -9.78
CA HIS A 167 10.04 5.45 -9.95
C HIS A 167 11.30 4.67 -9.57
N ALA A 168 11.23 3.85 -8.51
CA ALA A 168 12.34 2.98 -8.12
C ALA A 168 12.66 1.94 -9.20
N GLY A 169 11.65 1.44 -9.91
CA GLY A 169 11.86 0.55 -11.06
C GLY A 169 12.53 1.25 -12.25
N ASP A 170 12.18 2.51 -12.52
CA ASP A 170 12.83 3.30 -13.58
C ASP A 170 14.33 3.54 -13.27
N VAL A 171 14.67 3.80 -12.00
CA VAL A 171 16.07 3.94 -11.56
C VAL A 171 16.83 2.61 -11.67
N SER A 172 16.24 1.50 -11.19
CA SER A 172 16.84 0.16 -11.27
C SER A 172 17.04 -0.30 -12.72
N ALA A 173 16.09 0.00 -13.61
CA ALA A 173 16.17 -0.37 -15.02
C ALA A 173 17.33 0.28 -15.79
N GLN A 174 17.91 1.37 -15.26
CA GLN A 174 19.06 2.05 -15.89
C GLN A 174 20.37 1.30 -15.68
N ASP A 175 20.46 0.41 -14.67
CA ASP A 175 21.65 -0.44 -14.48
C ASP A 175 21.44 -1.82 -15.12
N TRP A 176 22.10 -2.01 -16.27
CA TRP A 176 22.06 -3.27 -17.02
C TRP A 176 22.74 -4.44 -16.29
N ARG A 177 23.53 -4.19 -15.24
CA ARG A 177 24.23 -5.23 -14.47
C ARG A 177 23.29 -5.97 -13.52
N GLU A 178 22.30 -5.28 -12.97
CA GLU A 178 21.36 -5.84 -12.00
C GLU A 178 20.56 -7.03 -12.57
N PRO A 179 19.93 -6.95 -13.77
CA PRO A 179 19.22 -8.11 -14.35
C PRO A 179 20.13 -9.29 -14.66
N LEU A 180 21.40 -9.04 -14.99
CA LEU A 180 22.37 -10.08 -15.34
C LEU A 180 23.13 -10.63 -14.11
N ARG A 181 22.84 -10.11 -12.91
CA ARG A 181 23.51 -10.45 -11.64
C ARG A 181 25.03 -10.35 -11.74
N ILE A 182 25.52 -9.35 -12.48
CA ILE A 182 26.95 -9.09 -12.59
C ILE A 182 27.39 -8.36 -11.31
N PRO A 183 28.38 -8.89 -10.55
CA PRO A 183 28.85 -8.23 -9.35
C PRO A 183 29.34 -6.81 -9.64
N HIS A 184 28.96 -5.85 -8.79
CA HIS A 184 29.60 -4.55 -8.81
C HIS A 184 31.08 -4.72 -8.42
N PRO A 185 32.03 -4.10 -9.13
CA PRO A 185 33.40 -4.05 -8.65
C PRO A 185 33.39 -3.41 -7.26
N SER A 186 34.06 -4.05 -6.30
CA SER A 186 34.12 -3.55 -4.93
C SER A 186 34.72 -2.14 -4.96
N LYS A 187 34.28 -1.22 -4.07
CA LYS A 187 34.88 0.14 -3.99
C LYS A 187 36.42 0.08 -3.85
N SER A 188 36.94 -0.97 -3.19
CA SER A 188 38.37 -1.27 -3.07
C SER A 188 39.09 -1.62 -4.38
N GLU A 189 38.41 -2.21 -5.37
CA GLU A 189 38.99 -2.51 -6.69
C GLU A 189 39.02 -1.30 -7.62
N ILE A 190 38.10 -0.35 -7.42
CA ILE A 190 38.07 0.90 -8.21
C ILE A 190 39.19 1.82 -7.75
N GLU A 191 39.44 1.92 -6.45
CA GLU A 191 40.55 2.72 -5.90
C GLU A 191 41.92 2.14 -6.27
N SER A 192 42.07 0.81 -6.34
CA SER A 192 43.36 0.16 -6.70
C SER A 192 43.72 0.24 -8.19
N HIS A 193 42.77 0.51 -9.08
CA HIS A 193 43.02 0.75 -10.51
C HIS A 193 43.19 2.25 -10.84
N SER A 194 43.10 3.13 -9.83
CA SER A 194 43.25 4.57 -9.96
C SER A 194 44.57 5.13 -9.42
N GLU A 195 45.44 4.27 -8.89
CA GLU A 195 46.87 4.53 -8.62
C GLU A 195 47.75 3.96 -9.76
#